data_AF-A0A699YI66-F1
#
_entry.id   AF-A0A699YI66-F1
#
_cell.length_a   1.000
_cell.length_b   1.000
_cell.length_c   1.000
_cell.angle_alpha   90.00
_cell.angle_beta   90.00
_cell.angle_gamma   90.00
#
_symmetry.space_group_name_H-M   'P 1'
#
loop_
_entity.id
_entity.type
_entity.pdbx_description
1 polymer ?
#
loop_
_entity_poly.entity_id
_entity_poly.type
_entity_poly.pdbx_seq_one_letter_code
_entity_poly.pdbx_strand_id
1 'polypeptide(L)'
;MAKPLALMQAAYGQAQGWRRGEDLIDALPYIDGLTPEFKQQVDALIDDEMKRSIKRPSDYLRELPPVPAPSFAGSSVLCNEVKSGQPMAAIDTSRFRLDPPAASKRNDLAAWKAALDNAHSQLEHQYTRILNLELVLKYGDKTWRAQNQLNEATLKQVEVEAAALAKAKNDLNQARKLAQTLAGQELSRAHTEYYSLVRKNFEIERACQVLEEQCPAAAAARPSPCTSQQHVNHFNCLNQHCGGPAANS
;
A
#
# COMPACT_ATOMS: atom_id res chain seq x y z
N MET A 1 29.61 -2.74 -19.30
CA MET A 1 28.71 -2.76 -18.12
C MET A 1 27.70 -1.65 -18.33
N ALA A 2 26.44 -1.99 -18.60
CA ALA A 2 25.39 -1.00 -18.80
C ALA A 2 25.23 -0.19 -17.51
N LYS A 3 25.24 1.15 -17.62
CA LYS A 3 24.92 2.05 -16.52
C LYS A 3 23.52 1.65 -16.03
N PRO A 4 23.32 1.30 -14.74
CA PRO A 4 21.97 1.07 -14.24
C PRO A 4 21.14 2.31 -14.57
N LEU A 5 19.92 2.10 -15.08
CA LEU A 5 18.98 3.18 -15.31
C LEU A 5 18.89 3.95 -14.00
N ALA A 6 19.44 5.16 -13.99
CA ALA A 6 19.34 6.06 -12.85
C ALA A 6 17.90 6.54 -12.81
N LEU A 7 17.01 5.70 -12.28
CA LEU A 7 15.78 6.18 -11.67
C LEU A 7 16.25 7.09 -10.53
N MET A 8 16.36 8.38 -10.82
CA MET A 8 16.80 9.42 -9.87
C MET A 8 15.84 9.52 -8.67
N GLN A 9 14.68 8.86 -8.76
CA GLN A 9 13.89 8.47 -7.62
C GLN A 9 14.39 7.13 -7.08
N ALA A 10 15.27 7.22 -6.08
CA ALA A 10 15.35 6.17 -5.08
C ALA A 10 13.91 5.81 -4.70
N ALA A 11 13.57 4.52 -4.81
CA ALA A 11 12.32 3.97 -4.33
C ALA A 11 12.07 4.57 -2.94
N TYR A 12 10.99 5.33 -2.79
CA TYR A 12 10.78 6.20 -1.63
C TYR A 12 10.94 5.42 -0.32
N GLY A 13 12.02 5.70 0.42
CA GLY A 13 12.27 5.21 1.76
C GLY A 13 12.93 3.83 1.83
N GLN A 14 14.05 3.73 2.54
CA GLN A 14 14.49 2.45 3.08
C GLN A 14 13.32 1.83 3.85
N ALA A 15 12.98 0.59 3.53
CA ALA A 15 11.97 -0.16 4.26
C ALA A 15 12.29 -0.09 5.76
N GLN A 16 11.41 0.54 6.53
CA GLN A 16 11.55 0.65 7.97
C GLN A 16 10.90 -0.57 8.63
N GLY A 17 11.44 -0.93 9.78
CA GLY A 17 10.84 -1.96 10.62
C GLY A 17 11.09 -3.41 10.19
N TRP A 18 10.05 -4.24 10.14
CA TRP A 18 10.12 -5.68 9.84
C TRP A 18 10.61 -5.96 8.42
N ARG A 19 10.46 -4.98 7.52
CA ARG A 19 10.97 -5.02 6.14
C ARG A 19 12.38 -4.44 5.98
N ARG A 20 13.08 -4.10 7.08
CA ARG A 20 14.42 -3.51 7.03
C ARG A 20 15.41 -4.42 6.29
N GLY A 21 15.98 -3.91 5.19
CA GLY A 21 16.94 -4.63 4.35
C GLY A 21 16.31 -5.40 3.19
N GLU A 22 14.99 -5.32 3.00
CA GLU A 22 14.33 -5.75 1.75
C GLU A 22 14.41 -4.64 0.70
N ASP A 23 14.64 -5.01 -0.56
CA ASP A 23 14.52 -4.08 -1.69
C ASP A 23 13.07 -3.63 -1.81
N LEU A 24 12.84 -2.32 -1.97
CA LEU A 24 11.49 -1.79 -2.14
C LEU A 24 10.92 -2.30 -3.46
N ILE A 25 9.89 -3.14 -3.37
CA ILE A 25 9.17 -3.66 -4.55
C ILE A 25 8.42 -2.49 -5.19
N ASP A 26 8.79 -2.17 -6.43
CA ASP A 26 8.11 -1.14 -7.21
C ASP A 26 6.85 -1.73 -7.87
N ALA A 27 5.71 -1.12 -7.60
CA ALA A 27 4.42 -1.44 -8.22
C ALA A 27 3.69 -0.12 -8.47
N LEU A 28 3.03 0.03 -9.63
CA LEU A 28 2.48 1.30 -10.10
C LEU A 28 0.93 1.27 -10.20
N PRO A 29 0.18 1.28 -9.08
CA PRO A 29 -1.28 1.18 -9.07
C PRO A 29 -2.06 2.17 -9.96
N TYR A 30 -1.53 3.37 -10.21
CA TYR A 30 -2.21 4.37 -11.04
C TYR A 30 -2.06 4.12 -12.55
N ILE A 31 -1.15 3.23 -12.96
CA ILE A 31 -0.89 2.87 -14.36
C ILE A 31 -1.32 1.42 -14.63
N ASP A 32 -1.06 0.53 -13.68
CA ASP A 32 -1.36 -0.89 -13.79
C ASP A 32 -2.88 -1.11 -13.69
N GLY A 33 -3.51 -1.48 -14.80
CA GLY A 33 -4.94 -1.80 -14.85
C GLY A 33 -5.25 -3.20 -14.31
N LEU A 34 -5.18 -3.40 -12.98
CA LEU A 34 -5.52 -4.69 -12.38
C LEU A 34 -7.04 -4.94 -12.38
N THR A 35 -7.47 -5.98 -13.10
CA THR A 35 -8.83 -6.52 -13.01
C THR A 35 -9.01 -7.39 -11.75
N PRO A 36 -10.24 -7.59 -11.24
CA PRO A 36 -10.48 -8.45 -10.09
C PRO A 36 -10.05 -9.91 -10.31
N GLU A 37 -10.01 -10.38 -11.56
CA GLU A 37 -9.56 -11.73 -11.94
C GLU A 37 -8.08 -11.94 -11.61
N PHE A 38 -7.23 -10.94 -11.88
CA PHE A 38 -5.82 -11.00 -11.51
C PHE A 38 -5.62 -11.15 -10.01
N LYS A 39 -6.47 -10.53 -9.18
CA LYS A 39 -6.39 -10.69 -7.73
C LYS A 39 -6.65 -12.13 -7.32
N GLN A 40 -7.69 -12.77 -7.85
CA GLN A 40 -8.00 -14.17 -7.55
C GLN A 40 -6.88 -15.12 -7.96
N GLN A 41 -6.26 -14.87 -9.13
CA GLN A 41 -5.11 -15.67 -9.59
C GLN A 41 -3.90 -15.48 -8.68
N VAL A 42 -3.59 -14.24 -8.30
CA VAL A 42 -2.48 -13.92 -7.38
C VAL A 42 -2.74 -14.51 -6.00
N ASP A 43 -3.94 -14.41 -5.46
CA ASP A 43 -4.32 -14.99 -4.16
C ASP A 43 -4.16 -16.52 -4.18
N ALA A 44 -4.57 -17.20 -5.26
CA ALA A 44 -4.37 -18.64 -5.41
C ALA A 44 -2.87 -19.03 -5.45
N LEU A 45 -2.03 -18.24 -6.11
CA LEU A 45 -0.58 -18.44 -6.14
C LEU A 45 0.06 -18.19 -4.77
N ILE A 46 -0.40 -17.16 -4.05
CA ILE A 46 0.04 -16.89 -2.67
C ILE A 46 -0.34 -18.06 -1.76
N ASP A 47 -1.57 -18.57 -1.86
CA ASP A 47 -2.04 -19.71 -1.07
C ASP A 47 -1.20 -20.97 -1.34
N ASP A 48 -0.85 -21.22 -2.61
CA ASP A 48 -0.02 -22.37 -2.98
C ASP A 48 1.42 -22.22 -2.50
N GLU A 49 2.00 -21.02 -2.55
CA GLU A 49 3.30 -20.73 -1.93
C GLU A 49 3.23 -20.86 -0.41
N MET A 50 2.16 -20.38 0.24
CA MET A 50 1.97 -20.52 1.68
C MET A 50 1.91 -22.00 2.10
N LYS A 51 1.23 -22.85 1.32
CA LYS A 51 1.19 -24.31 1.55
C LYS A 51 2.55 -24.98 1.36
N ARG A 52 3.34 -24.55 0.37
CA ARG A 52 4.66 -25.11 0.05
C ARG A 52 5.75 -24.63 1.01
N SER A 53 5.59 -23.43 1.55
CA SER A 53 6.58 -22.80 2.40
C SER A 53 6.63 -23.47 3.78
N ILE A 54 7.82 -23.93 4.17
CA ILE A 54 8.10 -24.48 5.52
C ILE A 54 8.45 -23.34 6.49
N LYS A 55 8.82 -22.16 5.96
CA LYS A 55 9.17 -20.98 6.73
C LYS A 55 7.89 -20.37 7.30
N ARG A 56 7.82 -20.21 8.63
CA ARG A 56 6.77 -19.38 9.24
C ARG A 56 6.89 -17.95 8.70
N PRO A 57 5.77 -17.30 8.33
CA PRO A 57 5.78 -15.87 8.04
C PRO A 57 6.46 -15.15 9.19
N SER A 58 7.39 -14.26 8.88
CA SER A 58 8.09 -13.51 9.91
C SER A 58 7.10 -12.60 10.66
N ASP A 59 7.39 -12.37 11.95
CA ASP A 59 6.39 -11.82 12.88
C ASP A 59 6.12 -10.34 12.62
N TYR A 60 5.08 -10.06 11.82
CA TYR A 60 4.62 -8.72 11.48
C TYR A 60 4.03 -7.96 12.68
N LEU A 61 3.77 -8.64 13.81
CA LEU A 61 3.27 -8.02 15.04
C LEU A 61 4.39 -7.49 15.94
N ARG A 62 5.65 -7.81 15.65
CA ARG A 62 6.82 -7.41 16.46
C ARG A 62 6.94 -5.88 16.65
N GLU A 63 6.40 -5.12 15.70
CA GLU A 63 6.52 -3.66 15.65
C GLU A 63 5.36 -2.95 16.32
N LEU A 64 4.26 -3.67 16.51
CA LEU A 64 3.11 -3.14 17.21
C LEU A 64 3.41 -3.17 18.71
N PRO A 65 3.06 -2.11 19.46
CA PRO A 65 3.13 -2.17 20.90
C PRO A 65 2.30 -3.38 21.38
N PRO A 66 2.81 -4.15 22.36
CA PRO A 66 2.08 -5.31 22.87
C PRO A 66 0.72 -4.84 23.39
N VAL A 67 -0.33 -5.59 23.07
CA VAL A 67 -1.68 -5.28 23.55
C VAL A 67 -1.62 -5.23 25.08
N PRO A 68 -1.98 -4.09 25.72
CA PRO A 68 -1.95 -3.99 27.16
C PRO A 68 -2.92 -5.03 27.73
N ALA A 69 -2.40 -5.98 28.51
CA ALA A 69 -3.24 -6.95 29.19
C ALA A 69 -4.19 -6.19 30.15
N PRO A 70 -5.47 -6.61 30.26
CA PRO A 70 -6.38 -6.01 31.22
C PRO A 70 -5.81 -6.20 32.62
N SER A 71 -5.35 -5.10 33.22
CA SER A 71 -4.77 -5.11 34.56
C SER A 71 -5.88 -4.92 35.59
N PHE A 72 -6.19 -5.99 36.31
CA PHE A 72 -7.06 -5.96 37.49
C PHE A 72 -6.24 -5.83 38.78
N ALA A 73 -5.04 -5.24 38.71
CA ALA A 73 -4.06 -5.22 39.80
C ALA A 73 -4.58 -4.63 41.14
N GLY A 74 -5.72 -3.93 41.12
CA GLY A 74 -6.38 -3.39 42.31
C GLY A 74 -7.55 -4.22 42.88
N SER A 75 -7.98 -5.32 42.25
CA SER A 75 -9.13 -6.11 42.73
C SER A 75 -9.01 -7.59 42.39
N SER A 76 -8.82 -8.41 43.43
CA SER A 76 -8.84 -9.87 43.33
C SER A 76 -10.21 -10.41 42.90
N VAL A 77 -11.29 -9.70 43.25
CA VAL A 77 -12.67 -10.05 42.90
C VAL A 77 -12.88 -9.95 41.38
N LEU A 78 -12.48 -8.84 40.77
CA LEU A 78 -12.60 -8.65 39.32
C LEU A 78 -11.75 -9.65 38.53
N CYS A 79 -10.54 -9.95 39.04
CA CYS A 79 -9.70 -10.98 38.44
C CYS A 79 -10.38 -12.36 38.44
N ASN A 80 -11.07 -12.71 39.52
CA ASN A 80 -11.77 -13.98 39.64
C ASN A 80 -13.06 -14.03 38.83
N GLU A 81 -13.82 -12.94 38.74
CA GLU A 81 -15.03 -12.83 37.93
C GLU A 81 -14.73 -12.93 36.42
N VAL A 82 -13.68 -12.25 35.97
CA VAL A 82 -13.26 -12.32 34.56
C VAL A 82 -12.73 -13.70 34.21
N LYS A 83 -12.03 -14.38 35.14
CA LYS A 83 -11.60 -15.77 34.96
C LYS A 83 -12.75 -16.76 34.99
N SER A 84 -13.80 -16.51 35.78
CA SER A 84 -14.92 -17.43 35.93
C SER A 84 -15.88 -17.41 34.73
N GLY A 85 -15.86 -16.33 33.94
CA GLY A 85 -16.61 -16.21 32.69
C GLY A 85 -18.12 -16.33 32.86
N GLN A 86 -18.63 -16.14 34.08
CA GLN A 86 -20.04 -16.30 34.39
C GLN A 86 -20.84 -15.12 33.84
N PRO A 87 -22.03 -15.36 33.26
CA PRO A 87 -22.93 -14.28 32.87
C PRO A 87 -23.34 -13.49 34.11
N MET A 88 -23.35 -12.16 33.99
CA MET A 88 -23.73 -11.25 35.07
C MET A 88 -25.14 -11.59 35.58
N ALA A 89 -25.30 -11.69 36.90
CA ALA A 89 -26.62 -11.88 37.51
C ALA A 89 -27.54 -10.70 37.13
N ALA A 90 -28.81 -11.00 36.84
CA ALA A 90 -29.78 -9.95 36.55
C ALA A 90 -29.87 -8.97 37.72
N ILE A 91 -29.89 -7.67 37.41
CA ILE A 91 -30.02 -6.62 38.43
C ILE A 91 -31.32 -6.86 39.19
N ASP A 92 -31.22 -6.98 40.51
CA ASP A 92 -32.38 -7.09 41.36
C ASP A 92 -33.14 -5.77 41.39
N THR A 93 -34.34 -5.77 40.79
CA THR A 93 -35.22 -4.60 40.75
C THR A 93 -36.23 -4.59 41.89
N SER A 94 -36.32 -5.66 42.69
CA SER A 94 -37.25 -5.77 43.81
C SER A 94 -36.98 -4.71 44.90
N ARG A 95 -35.71 -4.34 45.07
CA ARG A 95 -35.28 -3.26 45.98
C ARG A 95 -35.91 -1.90 45.67
N PHE A 96 -36.27 -1.64 44.42
CA PHE A 96 -36.86 -0.36 44.00
C PHE A 96 -38.39 -0.39 43.97
N ARG A 97 -39.00 -1.50 44.41
CA ARG A 97 -40.46 -1.69 44.43
C ARG A 97 -40.93 -1.80 45.88
N LEU A 98 -42.14 -1.32 46.15
CA LEU A 98 -42.81 -1.45 47.46
C LEU A 98 -43.75 -2.65 47.44
N ASP A 99 -43.22 -3.81 47.04
CA ASP A 99 -44.04 -5.01 46.98
C ASP A 99 -44.27 -5.54 48.40
N PRO A 100 -45.51 -5.91 48.77
CA PRO A 100 -45.77 -6.56 50.04
C PRO A 100 -45.06 -7.93 50.07
N PRO A 101 -44.80 -8.49 51.26
CA PRO A 101 -44.28 -9.84 51.37
C PRO A 101 -45.12 -10.83 50.56
N ALA A 102 -44.45 -11.78 49.89
CA ALA A 102 -45.09 -12.82 49.10
C ALA A 102 -46.22 -13.47 49.90
N ALA A 103 -47.32 -13.86 49.24
CA ALA A 103 -48.52 -14.37 49.92
C ALA A 103 -48.23 -15.50 50.93
N SER A 104 -47.27 -16.37 50.61
CA SER A 104 -46.80 -17.47 51.47
C SER A 104 -46.04 -17.03 52.74
N LYS A 105 -45.51 -15.80 52.78
CA LYS A 105 -44.70 -15.25 53.87
C LYS A 105 -45.43 -14.14 54.65
N ARG A 106 -46.74 -13.93 54.43
CA ARG A 106 -47.51 -12.88 55.12
C ARG A 106 -47.76 -13.16 56.61
N ASN A 107 -47.59 -14.40 57.06
CA ASN A 107 -47.66 -14.74 58.49
C ASN A 107 -46.30 -14.61 59.19
N ASP A 108 -45.23 -14.33 58.44
CA ASP A 108 -43.88 -14.16 58.98
C ASP A 108 -43.60 -12.69 59.32
N LEU A 109 -43.34 -12.43 60.60
CA LEU A 109 -43.01 -11.10 61.11
C LEU A 109 -41.71 -10.56 60.49
N ALA A 110 -40.73 -11.42 60.21
CA ALA A 110 -39.45 -10.99 59.66
C ALA A 110 -39.59 -10.47 58.22
N ALA A 111 -40.42 -11.13 57.42
CA ALA A 111 -40.72 -10.70 56.05
C ALA A 111 -41.41 -9.31 56.01
N TRP A 112 -42.31 -9.03 56.95
CA TRP A 112 -42.93 -7.70 57.09
C TRP A 112 -41.94 -6.63 57.55
N LYS A 113 -41.03 -6.94 58.49
CA LYS A 113 -39.96 -6.01 58.90
C LYS A 113 -39.05 -5.65 57.73
N ALA A 114 -38.63 -6.64 56.95
CA ALA A 114 -37.80 -6.40 55.76
C ALA A 114 -38.52 -5.53 54.71
N ALA A 115 -39.83 -5.73 54.50
CA ALA A 115 -40.62 -4.88 53.62
C ALA A 115 -40.76 -3.44 54.15
N LEU A 116 -40.89 -3.27 55.48
CA LEU A 116 -40.93 -1.96 56.12
C LEU A 116 -39.58 -1.23 56.02
N ASP A 117 -38.47 -1.93 56.25
CA ASP A 117 -37.12 -1.35 56.11
C ASP A 117 -36.83 -0.92 54.67
N ASN A 118 -37.29 -1.70 53.68
CA ASN A 118 -37.26 -1.31 52.27
C ASN A 118 -38.10 -0.04 52.02
N ALA A 119 -39.29 0.05 52.62
CA ALA A 119 -40.13 1.24 52.50
C ALA A 119 -39.49 2.50 53.09
N HIS A 120 -38.86 2.39 54.27
CA HIS A 120 -38.08 3.50 54.86
C HIS A 120 -36.91 3.90 53.96
N SER A 121 -36.16 2.92 53.44
CA SER A 121 -35.05 3.18 52.52
C SER A 121 -35.53 3.91 51.25
N GLN A 122 -36.69 3.55 50.72
CA GLN A 122 -37.26 4.21 49.55
C GLN A 122 -37.75 5.63 49.85
N LEU A 123 -38.29 5.88 51.04
CA LEU A 123 -38.67 7.24 51.46
C LEU A 123 -37.45 8.16 51.46
N GLU A 124 -36.33 7.73 52.02
CA GLU A 124 -35.07 8.48 52.02
C GLU A 124 -34.52 8.69 50.60
N HIS A 125 -34.65 7.68 49.72
CA HIS A 125 -34.29 7.82 48.31
C HIS A 125 -35.17 8.83 47.58
N GLN A 126 -36.48 8.89 47.86
CA GLN A 126 -37.37 9.91 47.29
C GLN A 126 -36.99 11.32 47.79
N TYR A 127 -36.67 11.45 49.08
CA TYR A 127 -36.20 12.72 49.63
C TYR A 127 -34.92 13.20 48.93
N THR A 128 -33.93 12.31 48.80
CA THR A 128 -32.69 12.60 48.07
C THR A 128 -32.96 12.95 46.60
N ARG A 129 -33.90 12.25 45.96
CA ARG A 129 -34.30 12.52 44.58
C ARG A 129 -34.90 13.92 44.43
N ILE A 130 -35.73 14.36 45.37
CA ILE A 130 -36.29 15.73 45.36
C ILE A 130 -35.16 16.75 45.46
N LEU A 131 -34.21 16.57 46.39
CA LEU A 131 -33.04 17.46 46.52
C LEU A 131 -32.20 17.50 45.23
N ASN A 132 -31.96 16.35 44.60
CA ASN A 132 -31.24 16.28 43.34
C ASN A 132 -32.01 16.98 42.20
N LEU A 133 -33.33 16.82 42.15
CA LEU A 133 -34.18 17.49 41.16
C LEU A 133 -34.17 19.01 41.37
N GLU A 134 -34.20 19.48 42.62
CA GLU A 134 -34.06 20.91 42.93
C GLU A 134 -32.70 21.45 42.46
N LEU A 135 -31.62 20.68 42.64
CA LEU A 135 -30.29 21.05 42.16
C LEU A 135 -30.27 21.14 40.62
N VAL A 136 -30.84 20.16 39.93
CA VAL A 136 -30.94 20.15 38.46
C VAL A 136 -31.82 21.28 37.95
N LEU A 137 -32.93 21.60 38.62
CA LEU A 137 -33.77 22.75 38.25
C LEU A 137 -33.05 24.08 38.41
N LYS A 138 -32.16 24.21 39.42
CA LYS A 138 -31.40 25.44 39.69
C LYS A 138 -30.19 25.62 38.76
N TYR A 139 -29.49 24.54 38.39
CA TYR A 139 -28.19 24.63 37.69
C TYR A 139 -28.09 23.83 36.39
N GLY A 140 -29.09 22.99 36.08
CA GLY A 140 -29.04 22.05 34.97
C GLY A 140 -28.99 22.75 33.61
N ASP A 141 -29.75 23.83 33.43
CA ASP A 141 -29.78 24.60 32.18
C ASP A 141 -28.39 25.20 31.84
N LYS A 142 -27.75 25.82 32.81
CA LYS A 142 -26.43 26.45 32.66
C LYS A 142 -25.34 25.40 32.45
N THR A 143 -25.36 24.33 33.23
CA THR A 143 -24.38 23.24 33.14
C THR A 143 -24.48 22.55 31.78
N TRP A 144 -25.71 22.26 31.32
CA TRP A 144 -25.93 21.61 30.03
C TRP A 144 -25.49 22.49 28.86
N ARG A 145 -25.78 23.80 28.90
CA ARG A 145 -25.31 24.75 27.88
C ARG A 145 -23.79 24.85 27.85
N ALA A 146 -23.14 24.92 29.00
CA ALA A 146 -21.68 24.94 29.09
C ALA A 146 -21.06 23.65 28.52
N GLN A 147 -21.63 22.49 28.84
CA GLN A 147 -21.18 21.22 28.29
C GLN A 147 -21.39 21.14 26.77
N ASN A 148 -22.52 21.64 26.26
CA ASN A 148 -22.76 21.69 24.83
C ASN A 148 -21.74 22.58 24.12
N GLN A 149 -21.39 23.74 24.68
CA GLN A 149 -20.34 24.61 24.13
C GLN A 149 -18.97 23.92 24.11
N LEU A 150 -18.62 23.18 25.16
CA LEU A 150 -17.37 22.40 25.21
C LEU A 150 -17.36 21.29 24.15
N ASN A 151 -18.48 20.59 23.99
CA ASN A 151 -18.64 19.56 22.97
C ASN A 151 -18.51 20.15 21.56
N GLU A 152 -19.16 21.29 21.29
CA GLU A 152 -19.05 21.99 20.00
C GLU A 152 -17.62 22.45 19.71
N ALA A 153 -16.89 22.94 20.72
CA ALA A 153 -15.49 23.32 20.57
C ALA A 153 -14.60 22.10 20.25
N THR A 154 -14.82 20.99 20.95
CA THR A 154 -14.08 19.73 20.74
C THR A 154 -14.36 19.15 19.36
N LEU A 155 -15.64 19.15 18.94
CA LEU A 155 -16.05 18.71 17.61
C LEU A 155 -15.36 19.53 16.51
N LYS A 156 -15.34 20.86 16.63
CA LYS A 156 -14.64 21.74 15.67
C LYS A 156 -13.15 21.43 15.60
N GLN A 157 -12.49 21.14 16.72
CA GLN A 157 -11.07 20.78 16.73
C GLN A 157 -10.83 19.47 15.96
N VAL A 158 -11.63 18.44 16.24
CA VAL A 158 -11.53 17.14 15.56
C VAL A 158 -11.85 17.26 14.06
N GLU A 159 -12.82 18.09 13.68
CA GLU A 159 -13.13 18.35 12.27
C GLU A 159 -11.97 19.01 11.53
N VAL A 160 -11.29 19.97 12.17
CA VAL A 160 -10.10 20.62 11.60
C VAL A 160 -8.96 19.61 11.42
N GLU A 161 -8.70 18.77 12.42
CA GLU A 161 -7.69 17.71 12.34
C GLU A 161 -8.01 16.69 11.24
N ALA A 162 -9.27 16.25 11.16
CA ALA A 162 -9.73 15.33 10.11
C ALA A 162 -9.59 15.93 8.71
N ALA A 163 -9.95 17.21 8.54
CA ALA A 163 -9.78 17.93 7.27
C ALA A 163 -8.30 18.09 6.89
N ALA A 164 -7.44 18.39 7.86
CA ALA A 164 -6.00 18.50 7.64
C ALA A 164 -5.39 17.16 7.20
N LEU A 165 -5.76 16.06 7.85
CA LEU A 165 -5.34 14.70 7.47
C LEU A 165 -5.87 14.29 6.08
N ALA A 166 -7.13 14.62 5.78
CA ALA A 166 -7.71 14.37 4.46
C ALA A 166 -6.97 15.13 3.36
N LYS A 167 -6.61 16.40 3.61
CA LYS A 167 -5.78 17.19 2.70
C LYS A 167 -4.39 16.57 2.52
N ALA A 168 -3.70 16.24 3.60
CA ALA A 168 -2.37 15.63 3.54
C ALA A 168 -2.38 14.29 2.75
N LYS A 169 -3.41 13.46 2.96
CA LYS A 169 -3.63 12.23 2.17
C LYS A 169 -3.82 12.55 0.69
N ASN A 170 -4.63 13.54 0.36
CA ASN A 170 -4.90 13.92 -1.02
C ASN A 170 -3.65 14.47 -1.71
N ASP A 171 -2.90 15.35 -1.05
CA ASP A 171 -1.65 15.92 -1.58
C ASP A 171 -0.63 14.81 -1.87
N LEU A 172 -0.51 13.85 -0.95
CA LEU A 172 0.36 12.68 -1.11
C LEU A 172 -0.11 11.77 -2.26
N ASN A 173 -1.41 11.53 -2.39
CA ASN A 173 -1.97 10.75 -3.50
C ASN A 173 -1.79 11.45 -4.86
N GLN A 174 -1.92 12.78 -4.91
CA GLN A 174 -1.63 13.58 -6.10
C GLN A 174 -0.16 13.47 -6.49
N ALA A 175 0.75 13.63 -5.53
CA ALA A 175 2.19 13.46 -5.76
C ALA A 175 2.53 12.05 -6.27
N ARG A 176 1.97 11.00 -5.66
CA ARG A 176 2.12 9.61 -6.13
C ARG A 176 1.60 9.43 -7.54
N LYS A 177 0.41 9.94 -7.85
CA LYS A 177 -0.17 9.85 -9.19
C LYS A 177 0.72 10.50 -10.24
N LEU A 178 1.21 11.72 -9.98
CA LEU A 178 2.11 12.43 -10.88
C LEU A 178 3.41 11.65 -11.11
N ALA A 179 4.08 11.22 -10.03
CA ALA A 179 5.32 10.46 -10.11
C ALA A 179 5.12 9.16 -10.89
N GLN A 180 4.05 8.41 -10.63
CA GLN A 180 3.74 7.19 -11.36
C GLN A 180 3.48 7.51 -12.84
N THR A 181 2.61 8.47 -13.17
CA THR A 181 2.31 8.80 -14.58
C THR A 181 3.55 9.18 -15.40
N LEU A 182 4.51 9.88 -14.80
CA LEU A 182 5.79 10.18 -15.45
C LEU A 182 6.63 8.91 -15.66
N ALA A 183 6.74 8.06 -14.64
CA ALA A 183 7.42 6.77 -14.76
C ALA A 183 6.77 5.86 -15.82
N GLY A 184 5.45 5.87 -15.95
CA GLY A 184 4.72 5.12 -16.98
C GLY A 184 4.99 5.61 -18.41
N GLN A 185 5.15 6.92 -18.60
CA GLN A 185 5.55 7.47 -19.91
C GLN A 185 6.97 7.01 -20.29
N GLU A 186 7.90 7.05 -19.33
CA GLU A 186 9.26 6.54 -19.52
C GLU A 186 9.28 5.03 -19.81
N LEU A 187 8.48 4.25 -19.08
CA LEU A 187 8.32 2.81 -19.31
C LEU A 187 7.77 2.53 -20.72
N SER A 188 6.74 3.27 -21.15
CA SER A 188 6.16 3.11 -22.48
C SER A 188 7.14 3.48 -23.60
N ARG A 189 7.95 4.52 -23.40
CA ARG A 189 9.03 4.88 -24.33
C ARG A 189 10.07 3.76 -24.42
N ALA A 190 10.60 3.30 -23.28
CA ALA A 190 11.59 2.24 -23.23
C ALA A 190 11.07 0.93 -23.84
N HIS A 191 9.80 0.60 -23.61
CA HIS A 191 9.12 -0.56 -24.19
C HIS A 191 9.00 -0.47 -25.72
N THR A 192 8.64 0.70 -26.24
CA THR A 192 8.56 0.96 -27.68
C THR A 192 9.94 0.86 -28.33
N GLU A 193 10.96 1.45 -27.70
CA GLU A 193 12.35 1.36 -28.17
C GLU A 193 12.84 -0.09 -28.16
N TYR A 194 12.55 -0.84 -27.09
CA TYR A 194 12.88 -2.26 -27.00
C TYR A 194 12.28 -3.05 -28.17
N TYR A 195 10.97 -2.94 -28.42
CA TYR A 195 10.36 -3.65 -29.53
C TYR A 195 10.87 -3.19 -30.90
N SER A 196 11.17 -1.91 -31.07
CA SER A 196 11.81 -1.39 -32.28
C SER A 196 13.17 -2.05 -32.52
N LEU A 197 14.00 -2.17 -31.49
CA LEU A 197 15.32 -2.80 -31.57
C LEU A 197 15.21 -4.30 -31.83
N VAL A 198 14.32 -5.02 -31.14
CA VAL A 198 14.07 -6.44 -31.39
C VAL A 198 13.62 -6.67 -32.84
N ARG A 199 12.70 -5.84 -33.33
CA ARG A 199 12.24 -5.91 -34.72
C ARG A 199 13.38 -5.64 -35.71
N LYS A 200 14.20 -4.61 -35.48
CA LYS A 200 15.37 -4.30 -36.33
C LYS A 200 16.37 -5.45 -36.35
N ASN A 201 16.67 -6.05 -35.19
CA ASN A 201 17.56 -7.21 -35.11
C ASN A 201 17.00 -8.39 -35.92
N PHE A 202 15.70 -8.67 -35.79
CA PHE A 202 15.05 -9.72 -36.58
C PHE A 202 15.08 -9.43 -38.09
N GLU A 203 14.85 -8.18 -38.50
CA GLU A 203 14.93 -7.76 -39.91
C GLU A 203 16.36 -7.90 -40.46
N ILE A 204 17.37 -7.58 -39.66
CA ILE A 204 18.80 -7.76 -40.01
C ILE A 204 19.13 -9.24 -40.14
N GLU A 205 18.78 -10.07 -39.16
CA GLU A 205 19.02 -11.52 -39.19
C GLU A 205 18.37 -12.16 -40.43
N ARG A 206 17.14 -11.77 -40.75
CA ARG A 206 16.46 -12.23 -41.97
C ARG A 206 17.18 -11.77 -43.24
N ALA A 207 17.64 -10.53 -43.30
CA ALA A 207 18.39 -10.02 -44.46
C ALA A 207 19.74 -10.74 -44.62
N CYS A 208 20.43 -11.03 -43.52
CA CYS A 208 21.66 -11.83 -43.51
C CYS A 208 21.42 -13.24 -44.05
N GLN A 209 20.37 -13.94 -43.60
CA GLN A 209 20.02 -15.27 -44.12
C GLN A 209 19.77 -15.26 -45.64
N VAL A 210 19.01 -14.28 -46.14
CA VAL A 210 18.77 -14.14 -47.59
C VAL A 210 20.06 -13.90 -48.37
N LEU A 211 20.97 -13.06 -47.84
CA LEU A 211 22.27 -12.81 -48.48
C LEU A 211 23.19 -14.03 -48.42
N GLU A 212 23.15 -14.80 -47.34
CA GLU A 212 23.89 -16.05 -47.18
C GLU A 212 23.39 -17.12 -48.17
N GLU A 213 22.08 -17.22 -48.41
CA GLU A 213 21.49 -18.09 -49.44
C GLU A 213 21.92 -17.67 -50.87
N GLN A 214 22.07 -16.37 -51.11
CA GLN A 214 22.48 -15.82 -52.41
C GLN A 214 24.00 -15.89 -52.66
N CYS A 215 24.82 -15.92 -51.60
CA CYS A 215 26.28 -15.99 -51.68
C CYS A 215 26.85 -17.20 -52.46
N PRO A 216 26.41 -18.46 -52.24
CA PRO A 216 26.87 -19.59 -53.05
C PRO A 216 26.46 -19.47 -54.52
N ALA A 217 25.29 -18.90 -54.82
CA ALA A 217 24.84 -18.66 -56.20
C ALA A 217 25.69 -17.57 -56.91
N ALA A 218 26.07 -16.50 -56.20
CA ALA A 218 26.93 -15.45 -56.74
C ALA A 218 28.41 -15.88 -56.85
N ALA A 219 28.90 -16.76 -55.96
CA ALA A 219 30.23 -17.35 -56.05
C ALA A 219 30.37 -18.32 -57.24
N ALA A 220 29.30 -19.06 -57.58
CA ALA A 220 29.24 -19.92 -58.78
C ALA A 220 29.14 -19.13 -60.10
N ALA A 221 28.71 -17.86 -60.06
CA ALA A 221 28.53 -17.01 -61.24
C ALA A 221 29.75 -16.12 -61.58
N ARG A 222 30.85 -16.17 -60.82
CA ARG A 222 32.07 -15.41 -61.15
C ARG A 222 32.84 -16.07 -62.30
N PRO A 223 33.12 -15.38 -63.42
CA PRO A 223 34.04 -15.89 -64.44
C PRO A 223 35.46 -15.96 -63.87
N SER A 224 36.20 -17.01 -64.24
CA SER A 224 37.60 -17.22 -63.85
C SER A 224 38.50 -16.04 -64.24
N PRO A 225 39.53 -15.69 -63.44
CA PRO A 225 40.41 -14.59 -63.77
C PRO A 225 41.23 -14.95 -65.03
N CYS A 226 40.97 -14.24 -66.13
CA CYS A 226 41.79 -14.28 -67.33
C CYS A 226 43.17 -13.69 -67.02
N THR A 227 44.19 -14.53 -67.03
CA THR A 227 45.60 -14.14 -66.89
C THR A 227 46.02 -13.33 -68.11
N SER A 228 46.00 -12.00 -68.04
CA SER A 228 46.53 -11.12 -69.09
C SER A 228 48.06 -11.01 -68.98
N GLN A 229 48.73 -11.94 -69.66
CA GLN A 229 50.16 -11.86 -69.91
C GLN A 229 50.43 -10.86 -71.05
N GLN A 230 51.18 -9.80 -70.72
CA GLN A 230 52.07 -9.03 -71.61
C GLN A 230 51.43 -8.17 -72.71
N HIS A 231 51.06 -6.93 -72.35
CA HIS A 231 51.07 -5.79 -73.27
C HIS A 231 52.33 -4.95 -73.00
N VAL A 232 53.50 -5.47 -73.37
CA VAL A 232 54.74 -4.71 -73.53
C VAL A 232 55.15 -4.96 -74.96
N ASN A 233 54.83 -4.04 -75.88
CA ASN A 233 55.47 -3.84 -77.20
C ASN A 233 54.63 -2.91 -78.08
N HIS A 234 54.43 -1.65 -77.67
CA HIS A 234 54.13 -0.59 -78.64
C HIS A 234 54.27 0.79 -78.00
N PHE A 235 55.48 1.31 -77.81
CA PHE A 235 55.74 2.77 -77.75
C PHE A 235 57.25 3.04 -77.71
N ASN A 236 57.92 2.83 -78.84
CA ASN A 236 59.17 3.54 -79.15
C ASN A 236 59.48 3.39 -80.64
N CYS A 237 59.21 4.43 -81.43
CA CYS A 237 59.91 4.82 -82.67
C CYS A 237 59.06 5.86 -83.42
N LEU A 238 59.12 7.12 -82.98
CA LEU A 238 58.85 8.31 -83.81
C LEU A 238 59.28 9.56 -83.04
N ASN A 239 60.60 9.72 -82.87
CA ASN A 239 61.21 11.05 -82.74
C ASN A 239 62.74 10.97 -82.82
N GLN A 240 63.26 10.82 -84.04
CA GLN A 240 64.60 11.28 -84.40
C GLN A 240 64.53 11.84 -85.83
N HIS A 241 65.18 12.98 -86.03
CA HIS A 241 65.38 13.76 -87.27
C HIS A 241 64.49 15.02 -87.42
N CYS A 242 65.00 16.14 -86.89
CA CYS A 242 65.47 17.29 -87.68
C CYS A 242 65.63 18.50 -86.76
N GLY A 243 66.88 18.86 -86.48
CA GLY A 243 67.25 20.09 -85.79
C GLY A 243 67.58 21.23 -86.76
N GLY A 244 67.33 22.45 -86.29
CA GLY A 244 67.99 23.69 -86.73
C GLY A 244 67.02 24.85 -87.02
N PRO A 245 67.42 26.13 -86.81
CA PRO A 245 68.10 26.65 -85.62
C PRO A 245 67.56 28.03 -85.12
N ALA A 246 67.97 28.38 -83.90
CA ALA A 246 68.38 29.71 -83.36
C ALA A 246 67.46 30.96 -83.44
N ALA A 247 67.27 31.60 -82.27
CA ALA A 247 67.44 33.05 -81.98
C ALA A 247 66.79 33.35 -80.61
N ASN A 248 67.56 33.63 -79.56
CA ASN A 248 68.00 34.94 -79.06
C ASN A 248 67.07 35.58 -78.01
N SER A 249 67.73 36.17 -77.00
CA SER A 249 67.28 36.96 -75.83
C SER A 249 66.59 36.21 -74.69
#